data_AF-A0A0U5B9W7-F1
#
_entry.id   AF-A0A0U5B9W7-F1
#
_cell.length_a   1.000
_cell.length_b   1.000
_cell.length_c   1.000
_cell.angle_alpha   90.00
_cell.angle_beta   90.00
_cell.angle_gamma   90.00
#
_symmetry.space_group_name_H-M   'P 1'
#
loop_
_entity.id
_entity.type
_entity.pdbx_description
1 polymer ?
#
loop_
_entity_poly.entity_id
_entity_poly.type
_entity_poly.pdbx_seq_one_letter_code
_entity_poly.pdbx_strand_id
1 'polypeptide(L)'
;MRAACELLECGETTAMSGSQRSRLRARLRELSVDALAHQVLGARVSLWRATAASPPSIGDGDGSLTATGSSVHVAVTASADDLARQWRLINDATGQTVLVELDTTATAVVTDIALYAYGDERSSSAARERLLRRQKTLM
;
A
#
# COMPACT_ATOMS: atom_id res chain seq x y z
N MET A 1 7.62 -9.59 4.24
CA MET A 1 7.18 -8.31 3.62
C MET A 1 6.83 -7.26 4.64
N ARG A 2 6.10 -7.60 5.72
CA ARG A 2 5.89 -6.73 6.89
C ARG A 2 7.15 -5.98 7.35
N ALA A 3 8.23 -6.70 7.68
CA ALA A 3 9.50 -6.10 8.11
C ALA A 3 10.12 -5.11 7.10
N ALA A 4 9.89 -5.31 5.79
CA ALA A 4 10.38 -4.39 4.77
C ALA A 4 9.55 -3.09 4.72
N CYS A 5 8.23 -3.19 4.90
CA CYS A 5 7.35 -2.03 5.00
C CYS A 5 7.62 -1.23 6.28
N GLU A 6 7.78 -1.90 7.41
CA GLU A 6 8.16 -1.29 8.70
C GLU A 6 9.51 -0.55 8.59
N LEU A 7 10.52 -1.16 7.96
CA LEU A 7 11.80 -0.50 7.72
C LEU A 7 11.67 0.75 6.84
N LEU A 8 10.86 0.70 5.78
CA LEU A 8 10.63 1.86 4.91
C LEU A 8 9.86 2.98 5.63
N GLU A 9 8.98 2.64 6.56
CA GLU A 9 8.15 3.61 7.27
C GLU A 9 8.89 4.26 8.45
N CYS A 10 9.50 3.45 9.30
CA CYS A 10 10.06 3.87 10.58
C CYS A 10 11.58 3.74 10.66
N GLY A 11 12.24 3.16 9.66
CA GLY A 11 13.68 2.86 9.69
C GLY A 11 14.06 1.66 10.56
N GLU A 12 13.13 1.12 11.37
CA GLU A 12 13.36 0.00 12.28
C GLU A 12 12.27 -1.08 12.16
N THR A 13 12.59 -2.28 12.64
CA THR A 13 11.65 -3.40 12.76
C THR A 13 12.14 -4.31 13.89
N THR A 14 11.20 -4.85 14.68
CA THR A 14 11.48 -5.84 15.73
C THR A 14 11.39 -7.28 15.22
N ALA A 15 10.96 -7.47 13.96
CA ALA A 15 10.74 -8.79 13.39
C ALA A 15 12.03 -9.51 12.97
N MET A 16 13.21 -8.87 13.05
CA MET A 16 14.48 -9.41 12.55
C MET A 16 15.68 -9.06 13.41
N SER A 17 16.69 -9.94 13.42
CA SER A 17 17.98 -9.68 14.06
C SER A 17 18.81 -8.60 13.35
N GLY A 18 19.79 -8.02 14.04
CA GLY A 18 20.57 -6.86 13.54
C GLY A 18 21.27 -7.09 12.20
N SER A 19 21.86 -8.27 11.99
CA SER A 19 22.57 -8.60 10.74
C SER A 19 21.62 -8.85 9.56
N GLN A 20 20.47 -9.48 9.80
CA GLN A 20 19.42 -9.64 8.78
C GLN A 20 18.78 -8.29 8.43
N ARG A 21 18.54 -7.44 9.44
CA ARG A 21 18.02 -6.08 9.28
C ARG A 21 18.94 -5.21 8.43
N SER A 22 20.25 -5.26 8.67
CA SER A 22 21.24 -4.52 7.88
C SER A 22 21.24 -4.94 6.41
N ARG A 23 21.24 -6.25 6.12
CA ARG A 23 21.16 -6.76 4.74
C ARG A 23 19.85 -6.36 4.05
N LEU A 24 18.73 -6.41 4.78
CA LEU A 24 17.43 -6.00 4.23
C LEU A 24 17.40 -4.50 3.92
N ARG A 25 17.95 -3.65 4.80
CA ARG A 25 18.10 -2.21 4.52
C ARG A 25 18.94 -1.97 3.28
N ALA A 26 20.09 -2.61 3.14
CA ALA A 26 20.94 -2.49 1.96
C ALA A 26 20.18 -2.88 0.68
N ARG A 27 19.49 -4.03 0.70
CA ARG A 27 18.67 -4.49 -0.42
C ARG A 27 17.54 -3.52 -0.77
N LEU A 28 16.84 -2.97 0.22
CA LEU A 28 15.73 -2.03 -0.01
C LEU A 28 16.20 -0.70 -0.60
N ARG A 29 17.46 -0.30 -0.37
CA ARG A 29 18.06 0.90 -0.99
C ARG A 29 18.30 0.71 -2.48
N GLU A 30 18.72 -0.49 -2.89
CA GLU A 30 19.06 -0.81 -4.28
C GLU A 30 17.84 -1.26 -5.11
N LEU A 31 16.76 -1.65 -4.43
CA LEU A 31 15.56 -2.16 -5.08
C LEU A 31 14.82 -1.03 -5.81
N SER A 32 14.52 -1.25 -7.09
CA SER A 32 13.66 -0.36 -7.86
C SER A 32 12.24 -0.31 -7.29
N VAL A 33 11.52 0.80 -7.52
CA VAL A 33 10.16 0.98 -6.98
C VAL A 33 9.18 -0.04 -7.59
N ASP A 34 9.37 -0.41 -8.86
CA ASP A 34 8.66 -1.49 -9.56
C ASP A 34 8.90 -2.85 -8.91
N ALA A 35 10.15 -3.21 -8.62
CA ALA A 35 10.47 -4.47 -7.95
C ALA A 35 9.96 -4.50 -6.50
N LEU A 36 9.98 -3.36 -5.81
CA LEU A 36 9.38 -3.20 -4.49
C LEU A 36 7.87 -3.43 -4.55
N ALA A 37 7.18 -2.80 -5.51
CA ALA A 37 5.75 -2.96 -5.70
C ALA A 37 5.39 -4.41 -6.00
N HIS A 38 6.11 -5.06 -6.90
CA HIS A 38 5.89 -6.47 -7.21
C HIS A 38 6.06 -7.39 -5.98
N GLN A 39 7.10 -7.17 -5.16
CA GLN A 39 7.37 -7.99 -3.97
C GLN A 39 6.35 -7.79 -2.84
N VAL A 40 5.88 -6.55 -2.64
CA VAL A 40 4.93 -6.21 -1.58
C VAL A 40 3.50 -6.54 -1.97
N LEU A 41 3.08 -6.18 -3.19
CA LEU A 41 1.70 -6.38 -3.65
C LEU A 41 1.44 -7.83 -4.07
N GLY A 42 2.28 -8.40 -4.95
CA GLY A 42 2.18 -9.80 -5.39
C GLY A 42 0.73 -10.29 -5.57
N ALA A 43 0.39 -11.42 -4.95
CA ALA A 43 -0.96 -12.00 -4.95
C ALA A 43 -1.87 -11.48 -3.80
N ARG A 44 -1.50 -10.38 -3.13
CA ARG A 44 -2.22 -9.83 -1.96
C ARG A 44 -3.23 -8.76 -2.33
N VAL A 45 -3.39 -8.48 -3.62
CA VAL A 45 -4.24 -7.40 -4.11
C VAL A 45 -5.52 -7.94 -4.71
N SER A 46 -6.63 -7.32 -4.37
CA SER A 46 -7.94 -7.58 -4.96
C SER A 46 -8.66 -6.27 -5.27
N LEU A 47 -9.45 -6.28 -6.34
CA LEU A 47 -10.22 -5.12 -6.81
C LEU A 47 -11.69 -5.28 -6.45
N TRP A 48 -12.27 -4.19 -5.96
CA TRP A 48 -13.60 -4.18 -5.39
C TRP A 48 -14.39 -2.93 -5.79
N ARG A 49 -15.70 -3.08 -5.88
CA ARG A 49 -16.65 -2.00 -6.15
C ARG A 49 -17.64 -1.87 -4.98
N ALA A 50 -17.91 -0.63 -4.57
CA ALA A 50 -19.00 -0.34 -3.63
C ALA A 50 -20.37 -0.66 -4.24
N THR A 51 -21.23 -1.32 -3.46
CA THR A 51 -22.60 -1.67 -3.86
C THR A 51 -23.60 -0.54 -3.65
N ALA A 52 -23.28 0.41 -2.77
CA ALA A 52 -24.12 1.58 -2.52
C ALA A 52 -23.63 2.78 -3.33
N ALA A 53 -24.58 3.61 -3.82
CA ALA A 53 -24.32 4.85 -4.54
C ALA A 53 -23.63 5.95 -3.69
N SER A 54 -23.44 5.69 -2.39
CA SER A 54 -22.65 6.51 -1.49
C SER A 54 -21.58 5.61 -0.89
N PRO A 55 -20.28 5.92 -1.07
CA PRO A 55 -19.24 5.16 -0.40
C PRO A 55 -19.52 5.24 1.11
N PRO A 56 -19.39 4.13 1.87
CA PRO A 56 -19.37 4.26 3.33
C PRO A 56 -18.32 5.32 3.67
N SER A 57 -18.50 6.04 4.78
CA SER A 57 -17.42 6.80 5.39
C SER A 57 -16.27 5.82 5.63
N ILE A 58 -15.38 5.71 4.66
CA ILE A 58 -14.10 5.04 4.75
C ILE A 58 -13.40 5.88 5.81
N GLY A 59 -13.28 5.32 7.01
CA GLY A 59 -12.85 6.07 8.20
C GLY A 59 -11.59 6.89 7.91
N ASP A 60 -11.52 8.09 8.50
CA ASP A 60 -10.54 9.18 8.35
C ASP A 60 -9.04 8.82 8.59
N GLY A 61 -8.58 7.68 8.10
CA GLY A 61 -7.17 7.28 8.05
C GLY A 61 -6.66 7.09 6.63
N ASP A 62 -7.49 7.32 5.61
CA ASP A 62 -7.18 6.93 4.24
C ASP A 62 -6.62 8.09 3.43
N GLY A 63 -5.46 7.87 2.80
CA GLY A 63 -4.70 8.84 2.01
C GLY A 63 -5.37 9.18 0.67
N SER A 64 -6.63 9.57 0.72
CA SER A 64 -7.43 10.00 -0.43
C SER A 64 -6.95 11.37 -0.90
N LEU A 65 -6.01 11.37 -1.86
CA LEU A 65 -5.63 12.60 -2.56
C LEU A 65 -6.62 12.84 -3.71
N THR A 66 -7.70 13.56 -3.42
CA THR A 66 -8.74 13.91 -4.40
C THR A 66 -8.36 15.14 -5.21
N ALA A 67 -7.99 14.96 -6.47
CA ALA A 67 -8.05 16.02 -7.47
C ALA A 67 -8.06 15.49 -8.92
N THR A 68 -9.03 14.64 -9.29
CA THR A 68 -9.70 14.53 -10.62
C THR A 68 -10.46 13.20 -10.77
N GLY A 69 -11.75 13.16 -10.42
CA GLY A 69 -12.80 12.31 -11.03
C GLY A 69 -12.73 10.76 -11.01
N SER A 70 -11.58 10.12 -10.86
CA SER A 70 -11.40 8.67 -10.79
C SER A 70 -10.30 8.34 -9.78
N SER A 71 -10.57 8.64 -8.51
CA SER A 71 -9.65 8.31 -7.42
C SER A 71 -9.75 6.82 -7.10
N VAL A 72 -8.69 6.07 -7.38
CA VAL A 72 -8.54 4.72 -6.84
C VAL A 72 -8.41 4.82 -5.32
N HIS A 73 -9.29 4.11 -4.61
CA HIS A 73 -9.26 3.98 -3.16
C HIS A 73 -8.37 2.80 -2.78
N VAL A 74 -7.50 2.95 -1.79
CA VAL A 74 -6.57 1.88 -1.38
C VAL A 74 -6.74 1.63 0.11
N ALA A 75 -7.10 0.42 0.49
CA ALA A 75 -7.13 0.04 1.90
C ALA A 75 -6.22 -1.16 2.18
N VAL A 76 -5.51 -1.10 3.30
CA VAL A 76 -4.60 -2.14 3.78
C VAL A 76 -5.26 -2.83 4.97
N THR A 77 -5.39 -4.14 4.92
CA THR A 77 -6.10 -4.93 5.94
C THR A 77 -5.43 -6.29 6.14
N ALA A 78 -5.65 -6.91 7.30
CA ALA A 78 -5.25 -8.30 7.52
C ALA A 78 -6.19 -9.31 6.83
N SER A 79 -7.42 -8.89 6.49
CA SER A 79 -8.44 -9.72 5.83
C SER A 79 -9.24 -8.86 4.86
N ALA A 80 -9.11 -9.13 3.55
CA ALA A 80 -9.85 -8.40 2.53
C ALA A 80 -11.36 -8.73 2.57
N ASP A 81 -11.72 -9.97 2.85
CA ASP A 81 -13.11 -10.43 2.89
C ASP A 81 -13.91 -9.77 4.03
N ASP A 82 -13.32 -9.64 5.21
CA ASP A 82 -13.99 -9.01 6.36
C ASP A 82 -14.22 -7.52 6.12
N LEU A 83 -13.21 -6.83 5.57
CA LEU A 83 -13.32 -5.42 5.22
C LEU A 83 -14.34 -5.21 4.08
N ALA A 84 -14.33 -6.09 3.08
CA ALA A 84 -15.30 -6.06 2.00
C ALA A 84 -16.74 -6.22 2.51
N ARG A 85 -16.99 -7.13 3.46
CA ARG A 85 -18.31 -7.26 4.09
C ARG A 85 -18.69 -6.01 4.88
N GLN A 86 -17.76 -5.46 5.65
CA GLN A 86 -17.97 -4.24 6.45
C GLN A 86 -18.35 -3.05 5.56
N TRP A 87 -17.65 -2.89 4.44
CA TRP A 87 -17.83 -1.78 3.50
C TRP A 87 -18.85 -2.09 2.39
N ARG A 88 -19.47 -3.28 2.42
CA ARG A 88 -20.44 -3.75 1.42
C ARG A 88 -19.88 -3.67 0.00
N LEU A 89 -18.67 -4.20 -0.17
CA LEU A 89 -17.97 -4.27 -1.44
C LEU A 89 -18.28 -5.60 -2.17
N ILE A 90 -18.27 -5.56 -3.49
CA ILE A 90 -18.31 -6.75 -4.36
C ILE A 90 -16.99 -6.83 -5.10
N ASN A 91 -16.44 -8.05 -5.19
CA ASN A 91 -15.22 -8.31 -5.96
C ASN A 91 -15.51 -8.07 -7.44
N ASP A 92 -14.78 -7.13 -8.02
CA ASP A 92 -14.98 -6.68 -9.39
C ASP A 92 -13.64 -6.20 -9.94
N ALA A 93 -13.18 -6.82 -11.04
CA ALA A 93 -11.95 -6.47 -11.72
C ALA A 93 -11.93 -5.02 -12.26
N THR A 94 -13.09 -4.38 -12.37
CA THR A 94 -13.25 -2.97 -12.77
C THR A 94 -13.55 -2.04 -11.58
N GLY A 95 -13.48 -2.58 -10.37
CA GLY A 95 -13.67 -1.86 -9.13
C GLY A 95 -12.63 -0.75 -8.92
N GLN A 96 -13.04 0.30 -8.21
CA GLN A 96 -12.20 1.46 -7.91
C GLN A 96 -11.54 1.36 -6.53
N THR A 97 -11.79 0.28 -5.79
CA THR A 97 -11.20 0.03 -4.47
C THR A 97 -10.20 -1.12 -4.56
N VAL A 98 -8.94 -0.82 -4.28
CA VAL A 98 -7.84 -1.76 -4.15
C VAL A 98 -7.75 -2.16 -2.68
N LEU A 99 -8.00 -3.43 -2.37
CA LEU A 99 -7.73 -4.00 -1.06
C LEU A 99 -6.40 -4.74 -1.09
N VAL A 100 -5.51 -4.40 -0.17
CA VAL A 100 -4.21 -5.04 0.01
C VAL A 100 -4.23 -5.84 1.31
N GLU A 101 -4.15 -7.16 1.19
CA GLU A 101 -4.14 -8.07 2.34
C GLU A 101 -2.72 -8.24 2.89
N LEU A 102 -2.38 -7.45 3.91
CA LEU A 102 -1.09 -7.51 4.59
C LEU A 102 -1.26 -7.06 6.04
N ASP A 103 -1.01 -7.98 6.98
CA ASP A 103 -0.92 -7.65 8.40
C ASP A 103 0.37 -6.84 8.67
N THR A 104 0.23 -5.52 8.73
CA THR A 104 1.33 -4.59 8.98
C THR A 104 0.82 -3.32 9.65
N THR A 105 1.65 -2.76 10.54
CA THR A 105 1.42 -1.41 11.09
C THR A 105 1.88 -0.32 10.14
N ALA A 106 2.72 -0.67 9.16
CA ALA A 106 3.25 0.23 8.15
C ALA A 106 2.29 0.39 6.95
N THR A 107 1.06 0.83 7.22
CA THR A 107 -0.01 0.93 6.21
C THR A 107 0.28 2.02 5.20
N ALA A 108 0.88 3.14 5.62
CA ALA A 108 1.17 4.27 4.74
C ALA A 108 2.16 3.91 3.62
N VAL A 109 3.17 3.09 3.92
CA VAL A 109 4.09 2.58 2.89
C VAL A 109 3.37 1.70 1.88
N VAL A 110 2.52 0.80 2.35
CA VAL A 110 1.78 -0.12 1.48
C VAL A 110 0.79 0.64 0.62
N THR A 111 0.11 1.65 1.17
CA THR A 111 -0.77 2.55 0.43
C THR A 111 -0.02 3.27 -0.68
N ASP A 112 1.18 3.80 -0.40
CA ASP A 112 1.99 4.44 -1.45
C ASP A 112 2.45 3.44 -2.52
N ILE A 113 2.81 2.21 -2.13
CA ILE A 113 3.15 1.16 -3.09
C ILE A 113 1.96 0.82 -3.99
N ALA A 114 0.75 0.74 -3.44
CA ALA A 114 -0.46 0.48 -4.19
C ALA A 114 -0.87 1.67 -5.08
N LEU A 115 -0.75 2.90 -4.59
CA LEU A 115 -0.98 4.11 -5.39
C LEU A 115 0.03 4.24 -6.54
N TYR A 116 1.28 3.81 -6.33
CA TYR A 116 2.27 3.71 -7.40
C TYR A 116 1.84 2.75 -8.51
N ALA A 117 1.28 1.58 -8.14
CA ALA A 117 0.92 0.53 -9.09
C ALA A 117 -0.44 0.72 -9.76
N TYR A 118 -1.44 1.25 -9.04
CA TYR A 118 -2.84 1.31 -9.47
C TYR A 118 -3.42 2.71 -9.56
N GLY A 119 -2.71 3.73 -9.05
CA GLY A 119 -3.15 5.11 -9.15
C GLY A 119 -3.05 5.66 -10.57
N ASP A 120 -3.68 6.81 -10.79
CA ASP A 120 -3.47 7.59 -12.01
C ASP A 120 -2.02 8.09 -12.13
N GLU A 121 -1.65 8.64 -13.29
CA GLU A 121 -0.28 9.10 -13.56
C GLU A 121 0.25 10.07 -12.48
N ARG A 122 -0.63 10.94 -11.98
CA ARG A 122 -0.31 11.92 -10.94
C ARG A 122 -0.07 11.25 -9.59
N SER A 123 -0.96 10.37 -9.16
CA SER A 123 -0.86 9.65 -7.89
C SER A 123 0.34 8.70 -7.90
N SER A 124 0.57 8.04 -9.03
CA SER A 124 1.71 7.15 -9.22
C SER A 124 3.04 7.92 -9.12
N SER A 125 3.14 9.06 -9.79
CA SER A 125 4.33 9.94 -9.71
C SER A 125 4.58 10.44 -8.29
N ALA A 126 3.54 10.92 -7.61
CA ALA A 126 3.65 11.41 -6.23
C ALA A 126 4.02 10.28 -5.25
N ALA A 127 3.45 9.09 -5.41
CA ALA A 127 3.77 7.92 -4.60
C ALA A 127 5.21 7.46 -4.81
N ARG A 128 5.69 7.45 -6.06
CA ARG A 128 7.09 7.15 -6.39
C ARG A 128 8.05 8.07 -5.66
N GLU A 129 7.80 9.38 -5.65
CA GLU A 129 8.64 10.33 -4.93
C GLU A 129 8.68 10.07 -3.42
N ARG A 130 7.53 9.74 -2.81
CA ARG A 130 7.45 9.38 -1.38
C ARG A 130 8.25 8.11 -1.08
N LEU A 131 8.15 7.08 -1.92
CA LEU A 131 8.89 5.82 -1.77
C LEU A 131 10.40 6.03 -1.90
N LEU A 132 10.84 6.80 -2.91
CA LEU A 132 12.26 7.14 -3.07
C LEU A 132 12.78 7.94 -1.87
N ARG A 133 11.98 8.86 -1.31
CA ARG A 133 12.36 9.61 -0.10
C ARG A 133 12.58 8.68 1.08
N ARG A 134 11.67 7.74 1.31
CA ARG A 134 11.80 6.72 2.37
C ARG A 134 13.04 5.83 2.18
N GLN A 135 13.31 5.39 0.95
CA GLN A 135 14.52 4.63 0.64
C GLN A 135 15.80 5.44 0.92
N LYS A 136 15.80 6.75 0.68
CA LYS A 136 16.94 7.62 1.02
C LYS A 136 17.13 7.76 2.53
N THR A 137 16.04 7.85 3.30
CA THR A 137 16.11 7.90 4.77
C THR A 137 16.65 6.62 5.40
N LEU A 138 16.66 5.51 4.65
CA LEU A 138 17.33 4.29 5.10
C LEU A 138 18.86 4.42 5.15
N MET A 139 19.49 5.46 4.60
CA MET A 139 20.94 5.73 4.70
C MET A 139 21.43 5.76 6.13
#